data_AF-A0A375YXJ7-F1
#
_entry.id   AF-A0A375YXJ7-F1
#
_cell.length_a   1.000
_cell.length_b   1.000
_cell.length_c   1.000
_cell.angle_alpha   90.00
_cell.angle_beta   90.00
_cell.angle_gamma   90.00
#
_symmetry.space_group_name_H-M   'P 1'
#
loop_
_entity.id
_entity.type
_entity.pdbx_description
1 polymer ?
#
loop_
_entity_poly.entity_id
_entity_poly.type
_entity_poly.pdbx_seq_one_letter_code
_entity_poly.pdbx_strand_id
1 'polypeptide(L)'
;MFSVKTKGRIIGLNPDLMKLLSSDDGTELVTATRVDGIWTIQAEGQEDVTAQVRSGPDGAIRAMLRHAAAVTGEPNYTAQSEPGLDQLP
;
A
#
# COMPACT_ATOMS: atom_id res chain seq x y z
N MET A 1 -8.31 10.91 25.35
CA MET A 1 -7.81 11.08 23.97
C MET A 1 -7.23 9.74 23.54
N PHE A 2 -7.83 9.07 22.54
CA PHE A 2 -7.30 7.80 22.03
C PHE A 2 -6.26 8.11 20.96
N SER A 3 -5.04 7.59 21.11
CA SER A 3 -4.03 7.65 20.06
C SER A 3 -4.24 6.44 19.15
N VAL A 4 -4.82 6.66 17.96
CA VAL A 4 -4.91 5.62 16.94
C VAL A 4 -3.58 5.62 16.19
N LYS A 5 -2.68 4.70 16.54
CA LYS A 5 -1.43 4.49 15.80
C LYS A 5 -1.73 3.63 14.58
N THR A 6 -1.51 4.16 13.38
CA THR A 6 -1.52 3.33 12.16
C THR A 6 -0.22 2.54 12.05
N LYS A 7 -0.35 1.28 11.63
CA LYS A 7 0.77 0.33 11.56
C LYS A 7 1.78 0.68 10.47
N GLY A 8 1.33 1.34 9.41
CA GLY A 8 2.20 1.82 8.35
C GLY A 8 1.81 3.17 7.76
N ARG A 9 2.58 3.56 6.75
CA ARG A 9 2.34 4.74 5.92
C ARG A 9 2.52 4.37 4.46
N ILE A 10 1.58 4.77 3.61
CA ILE A 10 1.66 4.69 2.17
C ILE A 10 2.12 6.04 1.64
N ILE A 11 3.22 6.04 0.90
CA ILE A 11 3.80 7.22 0.26
C ILE A 11 3.81 7.05 -1.25
N GLY A 12 3.51 8.13 -1.97
CA GLY A 12 3.71 8.21 -3.41
C GLY A 12 5.09 8.78 -3.71
N LEU A 13 5.97 8.00 -4.33
CA LEU A 13 7.29 8.50 -4.72
C LEU A 13 7.24 9.24 -6.06
N ASN A 14 6.34 8.80 -6.94
CA ASN A 14 6.01 9.45 -8.21
C ASN A 14 4.61 8.97 -8.67
N PRO A 15 4.07 9.43 -9.82
CA PRO A 15 2.75 9.03 -10.29
C PRO A 15 2.56 7.51 -10.46
N ASP A 16 3.64 6.78 -10.71
CA ASP A 16 3.66 5.36 -11.07
C ASP A 16 4.32 4.47 -10.00
N LEU A 17 4.60 5.02 -8.81
CA LEU A 17 5.27 4.29 -7.73
C LEU A 17 4.73 4.71 -6.37
N MET A 18 4.21 3.73 -5.64
CA MET A 18 3.82 3.85 -4.24
C MET A 18 4.55 2.81 -3.40
N LYS A 19 4.86 3.16 -2.15
CA LYS A 19 5.44 2.24 -1.17
C LYS A 19 4.65 2.26 0.13
N LEU A 20 4.50 1.09 0.75
CA LEU A 20 3.99 0.95 2.11
C LEU A 20 5.17 0.67 3.03
N LEU A 21 5.34 1.55 4.00
CA LEU A 21 6.39 1.47 5.03
C LEU A 21 5.78 1.13 6.38
N SER A 22 6.46 0.29 7.16
CA SER A 22 6.18 0.04 8.56
C SER A 22 6.43 1.30 9.40
N SER A 23 5.48 1.65 10.27
CA SER A 23 5.60 2.79 11.19
C SER A 23 6.54 2.53 12.37
N ASP A 24 6.90 1.27 12.62
CA ASP A 24 7.71 0.90 13.78
C ASP A 24 9.21 1.05 13.52
N ASP A 25 9.65 0.70 12.32
CA ASP A 25 11.07 0.65 11.92
C ASP A 25 11.37 1.31 10.56
N GLY A 26 10.35 1.73 9.81
CA GLY A 26 10.50 2.31 8.48
C GLY A 26 10.75 1.29 7.36
N THR A 27 10.68 -0.01 7.67
CA THR A 27 10.91 -1.08 6.69
C THR A 27 9.87 -1.04 5.58
N GLU A 28 10.30 -1.23 4.34
CA GLU A 28 9.41 -1.40 3.20
C GLU A 28 8.73 -2.76 3.26
N LEU A 29 7.39 -2.76 3.26
CA LEU A 29 6.60 -4.00 3.27
C LEU A 29 6.04 -4.33 1.89
N VAL A 30 5.64 -3.30 1.12
CA VAL A 30 4.96 -3.47 -0.17
C VAL A 30 5.38 -2.38 -1.13
N THR A 31 5.69 -2.75 -2.36
CA THR A 31 5.89 -1.82 -3.49
C THR A 31 4.75 -1.98 -4.48
N ALA A 32 4.20 -0.87 -4.94
CA ALA A 32 3.23 -0.84 -6.04
C ALA A 32 3.80 0.02 -7.18
N THR A 33 3.99 -0.59 -8.34
CA THR A 33 4.45 0.07 -9.57
C THR A 33 3.33 0.13 -10.58
N ARG A 34 3.30 1.15 -11.44
CA ARG A 34 2.33 1.26 -12.52
C ARG A 34 3.03 1.21 -13.87
N VAL A 35 2.56 0.33 -14.75
CA VAL A 35 3.01 0.23 -16.13
C VAL A 35 1.78 0.12 -17.02
N ASP A 36 1.72 0.94 -18.08
CA ASP A 36 0.60 0.98 -19.03
C ASP A 36 -0.78 1.10 -18.37
N GLY A 37 -0.86 1.89 -17.29
CA GLY A 37 -2.10 2.13 -16.55
C GLY A 37 -2.42 1.08 -15.49
N ILE A 38 -1.72 -0.05 -15.44
CA ILE A 38 -1.97 -1.16 -14.52
C ILE A 38 -1.00 -1.10 -13.36
N TRP A 39 -1.53 -1.11 -12.14
CA TRP A 39 -0.73 -1.24 -10.92
C TRP A 39 -0.36 -2.70 -10.71
N THR A 40 0.92 -2.97 -10.44
CA THR A 40 1.44 -4.26 -9.98
C THR A 40 1.92 -4.08 -8.55
N ILE A 41 1.35 -4.85 -7.63
CA ILE A 41 1.60 -4.80 -6.20
C ILE A 41 2.43 -6.03 -5.84
N GLN A 42 3.59 -5.79 -5.25
CA GLN A 42 4.59 -6.79 -4.92
C GLN A 42 4.95 -6.69 -3.44
N ALA A 43 5.07 -7.85 -2.78
CA ALA A 43 5.58 -7.94 -1.43
C ALA A 43 6.39 -9.23 -1.27
N GLU A 44 7.33 -9.24 -0.34
CA GLU A 44 8.21 -10.39 -0.14
C GLU A 44 7.41 -11.65 0.21
N GLY A 45 7.65 -12.74 -0.54
CA GLY A 45 6.99 -14.02 -0.31
C GLY A 45 5.49 -14.06 -0.65
N GLN A 46 4.96 -13.06 -1.36
CA GLN A 46 3.58 -13.04 -1.87
C GLN A 46 3.57 -13.07 -3.41
N GLU A 47 2.52 -13.64 -4.00
CA GLU A 47 2.31 -13.54 -5.45
C GLU A 47 1.90 -12.11 -5.84
N ASP A 48 2.42 -11.64 -6.97
CA ASP A 48 2.09 -10.31 -7.48
C ASP A 48 0.59 -10.17 -7.77
N VAL A 49 0.02 -9.03 -7.40
CA VAL A 49 -1.39 -8.71 -7.68
C VAL A 49 -1.50 -7.44 -8.50
N THR A 50 -2.42 -7.45 -9.46
CA THR A 50 -2.68 -6.27 -10.30
C THR A 50 -3.94 -5.51 -9.88
N ALA A 51 -3.95 -4.19 -10.07
CA ALA A 51 -5.12 -3.34 -9.91
C ALA A 51 -5.22 -2.31 -11.05
N GLN A 52 -6.45 -2.04 -11.52
CA GLN A 52 -6.70 -1.08 -12.61
C GLN A 52 -6.79 0.37 -12.13
N VAL A 53 -7.04 0.56 -10.83
CA VAL A 53 -7.23 1.88 -10.23
C VAL A 53 -6.38 2.00 -8.97
N ARG A 54 -5.99 3.23 -8.64
CA ARG A 54 -5.17 3.50 -7.46
C ARG A 54 -5.95 3.30 -6.15
N SER A 55 -7.15 3.87 -6.07
CA SER A 55 -8.02 3.88 -4.90
C SER A 55 -9.34 3.13 -5.16
N GLY A 56 -10.11 2.86 -4.10
CA GLY A 56 -11.37 2.11 -4.16
C GLY A 56 -11.28 0.68 -3.64
N PRO A 57 -12.39 -0.08 -3.68
CA PRO A 57 -12.47 -1.43 -3.09
C PRO A 57 -11.55 -2.45 -3.77
N ASP A 58 -11.23 -2.27 -5.04
CA ASP A 58 -10.32 -3.12 -5.83
C ASP A 58 -9.05 -2.37 -6.26
N GLY A 59 -8.77 -1.24 -5.59
CA GLY A 59 -7.63 -0.38 -5.92
C GLY A 59 -6.30 -0.88 -5.37
N ALA A 60 -5.22 -0.37 -5.96
CA ALA A 60 -3.85 -0.68 -5.58
C ALA A 60 -3.60 -0.45 -4.08
N ILE A 61 -4.09 0.65 -3.50
CA ILE A 61 -3.94 0.95 -2.07
C ILE A 61 -4.51 -0.18 -1.19
N ARG A 62 -5.69 -0.72 -1.54
CA ARG A 62 -6.28 -1.82 -0.76
C ARG A 62 -5.55 -3.14 -0.98
N ALA A 63 -5.05 -3.38 -2.20
CA ALA A 63 -4.19 -4.52 -2.48
C ALA A 63 -2.89 -4.47 -1.66
N MET A 64 -2.29 -3.28 -1.50
CA MET A 64 -1.12 -3.07 -0.65
C MET A 64 -1.41 -3.39 0.83
N LEU A 65 -2.54 -2.93 1.37
CA LEU A 65 -2.92 -3.26 2.75
C LEU A 65 -3.10 -4.76 2.97
N ARG A 66 -3.68 -5.47 1.99
CA ARG A 66 -3.84 -6.93 2.05
C ARG A 66 -2.49 -7.65 2.02
N HIS A 67 -1.56 -7.21 1.17
CA HIS A 67 -0.21 -7.75 1.12
C HIS A 67 0.54 -7.51 2.43
N ALA A 68 0.47 -6.29 2.96
CA ALA A 68 1.09 -5.97 4.24
C ALA A 68 0.55 -6.87 5.37
N ALA A 69 -0.77 -7.07 5.43
CA ALA A 69 -1.39 -7.98 6.41
C ALA A 69 -0.88 -9.43 6.26
N ALA A 70 -0.75 -9.92 5.02
CA ALA A 70 -0.25 -11.26 4.74
C ALA A 70 1.24 -11.42 5.15
N VAL A 71 2.08 -10.44 4.82
CA VAL A 71 3.51 -10.42 5.18
C VAL A 71 3.71 -10.34 6.69
N THR A 72 2.93 -9.52 7.40
CA THR A 72 3.04 -9.40 8.86
C THR A 72 2.31 -10.51 9.63
N GLY A 73 1.58 -11.39 8.95
CA GLY A 73 0.77 -12.44 9.59
C GLY A 73 -0.42 -11.90 10.38
N GLU A 74 -0.84 -10.67 10.10
CA GLU A 74 -1.93 -10.01 10.83
C GLU A 74 -3.26 -10.15 10.09
N PRO A 75 -4.40 -10.19 10.81
CA PRO A 75 -5.71 -10.29 10.17
C PRO A 75 -6.08 -9.03 9.39
N ASN A 76 -5.55 -7.87 9.79
CA ASN A 76 -5.78 -6.58 9.14
C ASN A 76 -4.57 -5.66 9.33
N TYR A 77 -4.24 -4.91 8.29
CA TYR A 77 -3.20 -3.89 8.31
C TYR A 77 -3.79 -2.50 8.08
N THR A 78 -3.40 -1.53 8.91
CA THR A 78 -3.85 -0.13 8.79
C THR A 78 -2.67 0.76 8.42
N ALA A 79 -2.87 1.61 7.41
CA ALA A 79 -1.87 2.59 7.03
C ALA A 79 -2.50 3.97 6.77
N GLN A 80 -1.73 5.02 7.01
CA GLN A 80 -2.06 6.36 6.56
C GLN A 80 -1.53 6.57 5.14
N SER A 81 -2.34 7.07 4.23
CA SER A 81 -1.88 7.56 2.93
C SER A 81 -1.55 9.05 2.98
N GLU A 82 -0.60 9.49 2.15
CA GLU A 82 -0.37 10.93 1.95
C GLU A 82 -1.65 11.64 1.47
N PRO A 83 -1.90 12.90 1.90
CA PRO A 83 -3.05 13.66 1.45
C PRO A 83 -3.11 13.77 -0.08
N GLY A 84 -4.25 13.43 -0.68
CA GLY A 84 -4.47 13.51 -2.12
C GLY A 84 -3.87 12.36 -2.93
N LEU A 85 -3.13 11.44 -2.29
CA LEU A 85 -2.57 10.27 -2.98
C LEU A 85 -3.65 9.42 -3.65
N ASP A 86 -4.80 9.26 -2.99
CA ASP A 86 -5.97 8.51 -3.46
C ASP A 86 -6.70 9.16 -4.65
N GLN A 87 -6.46 10.45 -4.89
CA GLN A 87 -7.07 11.27 -5.93
C GLN A 87 -6.18 11.42 -7.17
N LEU A 88 -4.92 10.98 -7.07
CA LEU A 88 -4.00 10.98 -8.21
C LEU A 88 -4.45 9.94 -9.26
N PRO A 89 -4.25 10.24 -10.56
CA PRO A 89 -4.70 9.39 -11.65
C PRO A 89 -4.08 7.99 -11.65
#